data_AF-A0A6G7WZQ8-F1
#
_entry.id   AF-A0A6G7WZQ8-F1
#
_cell.length_a   1.000
_cell.length_b   1.000
_cell.length_c   1.000
_cell.angle_alpha   90.00
_cell.angle_beta   90.00
_cell.angle_gamma   90.00
#
_symmetry.space_group_name_H-M   'P 1'
#
loop_
_entity.id
_entity.type
_entity.pdbx_description
1 polymer ?
#
loop_
_entity_poly.entity_id
_entity_poly.type
_entity_poly.pdbx_seq_one_letter_code
_entity_poly.pdbx_strand_id
1 'polypeptide(L)'
;MNKIMKLLEPTKNRIISGVIVILVVVGGLAIWSISQARAKEPMIVFKDSMTVEYGAYTADTPDHMAIEPDALVHQERSIYEELAFDEDFLVKKSPQDGKNYFNTMNVGVDKIIIFAKNDGIVKSFEFEYEVKDTRPPEFNSVMNIDAPYNTVPNYADIIRASDIVDGELEVIISGDIDYTVPGIYTLEASASDINGKSSKHTFFVTVKEEIKGVVTKDPSSTSNSGNNTATKPTTPSKPVDKPTEPPKTVEKPKPVEPEKPSRPAPEAPTGMFFYKDYGNTDGCIAVMHTVKKEYVREWVSNFCDVNGYMYYAPRN
;
A
#
# COMPACT_ATOMS: atom_id res chain seq x y z
N MET A 1 -13.71 79.03 41.09
CA MET A 1 -12.62 79.80 40.45
C MET A 1 -11.60 78.82 39.88
N ASN A 2 -11.60 78.72 38.55
CA ASN A 2 -10.51 78.38 37.62
C ASN A 2 -9.40 77.40 38.06
N LYS A 3 -9.36 76.22 37.42
CA LYS A 3 -8.52 76.03 36.22
C LYS A 3 -8.83 74.71 35.51
N ILE A 4 -9.28 74.87 34.27
CA ILE A 4 -9.52 73.86 33.24
C ILE A 4 -8.26 73.78 32.35
N MET A 5 -8.03 72.58 31.79
CA MET A 5 -7.24 72.26 30.59
C MET A 5 -5.70 72.23 30.68
N LYS A 6 -5.16 71.02 30.56
CA LYS A 6 -4.53 70.43 29.35
C LYS A 6 -4.09 69.01 29.76
N LEU A 7 -4.16 67.94 29.00
CA LEU A 7 -4.23 67.74 27.55
C LEU A 7 -4.68 66.28 27.36
N LEU A 8 -5.78 66.05 26.65
CA LEU A 8 -6.04 64.78 25.96
C LEU A 8 -5.54 64.98 24.53
N GLU A 9 -4.80 64.02 23.99
CA GLU A 9 -5.21 63.29 22.78
C GLU A 9 -4.32 62.03 22.57
N PRO A 10 -4.83 61.02 21.83
CA PRO A 10 -4.70 59.62 22.22
C PRO A 10 -4.05 58.73 21.13
N THR A 11 -3.65 57.52 21.51
CA THR A 11 -3.50 56.41 20.54
C THR A 11 -4.29 55.20 21.00
N LYS A 12 -5.55 55.21 20.58
CA LYS A 12 -6.31 54.10 19.96
C LYS A 12 -5.99 52.66 20.43
N ASN A 13 -6.90 52.19 21.30
CA ASN A 13 -7.62 50.90 21.27
C ASN A 13 -6.83 49.61 21.56
N ARG A 14 -7.27 48.65 22.39
CA ARG A 14 -8.42 48.36 23.30
C ARG A 14 -8.16 46.87 23.67
N ILE A 15 -8.21 46.30 24.88
CA ILE A 15 -9.07 46.44 26.06
C ILE A 15 -8.26 46.00 27.30
N ILE A 16 -8.29 46.78 28.38
CA ILE A 16 -7.91 46.39 29.76
C ILE A 16 -9.21 46.37 30.58
N SER A 17 -9.20 45.59 31.67
CA SER A 17 -9.99 45.82 32.89
C SER A 17 -11.38 45.17 32.95
N GLY A 18 -11.84 44.66 34.09
CA GLY A 18 -11.25 44.76 35.42
C GLY A 18 -12.10 44.04 36.45
N VAL A 19 -11.42 43.57 37.49
CA VAL A 19 -12.02 43.19 38.76
C VAL A 19 -12.59 44.45 39.40
N ILE A 20 -13.92 44.53 39.47
CA ILE A 20 -14.63 45.48 40.33
C ILE A 20 -15.40 44.64 41.34
N VAL A 21 -14.87 44.60 42.56
CA VAL A 21 -15.57 44.12 43.75
C VAL A 21 -16.57 45.20 44.16
N ILE A 22 -17.85 44.95 43.96
CA ILE A 22 -18.92 45.70 44.62
C ILE A 22 -19.54 44.75 45.65
N LEU A 23 -19.22 44.99 46.92
CA LEU A 23 -19.94 44.47 48.06
C LEU A 23 -21.28 45.20 48.17
N VAL A 24 -22.34 44.62 47.62
CA VAL A 24 -23.72 44.96 48.01
C VAL A 24 -24.12 43.99 49.11
N VAL A 25 -24.05 44.44 50.36
CA VAL A 25 -24.72 43.77 51.49
C VAL A 25 -26.16 44.28 51.52
N VAL A 26 -27.06 43.52 50.92
CA VAL A 26 -28.51 43.63 51.15
C VAL A 26 -28.98 42.27 51.70
N GLY A 27 -29.83 42.36 52.71
CA GLY A 27 -30.11 41.31 53.69
C GLY A 27 -30.64 39.98 53.16
N GLY A 28 -30.62 39.03 54.10
CA GLY A 28 -30.65 37.59 53.89
C GLY A 28 -31.76 37.08 52.98
N LEU A 29 -31.43 36.00 52.28
CA LEU A 29 -32.22 34.78 52.11
C LEU A 29 -31.24 33.71 51.59
N ALA A 30 -31.14 32.60 52.34
CA ALA A 30 -30.52 31.32 51.98
C ALA A 30 -29.29 31.36 51.05
N ILE A 31 -28.07 31.33 51.62
CA ILE A 31 -26.94 30.74 50.90
C ILE A 31 -27.17 29.24 50.91
N TRP A 32 -27.97 28.78 49.94
CA TRP A 32 -28.05 27.39 49.54
C TRP A 32 -26.60 27.01 49.20
N SER A 33 -25.97 26.21 50.07
CA SER A 33 -24.64 25.67 49.81
C SER A 33 -24.77 24.71 48.64
N ILE A 34 -24.75 25.25 47.42
CA ILE A 34 -24.46 24.44 46.24
C ILE A 34 -22.95 24.20 46.30
N SER A 35 -22.56 23.20 47.08
CA SER A 35 -21.46 22.37 46.65
C SER A 35 -21.89 21.73 45.34
N GLN A 36 -21.87 22.48 44.23
CA GLN A 36 -21.76 21.84 42.93
C GLN A 36 -20.41 21.14 43.02
N ALA A 37 -20.45 19.81 43.23
CA ALA A 37 -19.29 18.99 43.01
C ALA A 37 -18.77 19.42 41.63
N ARG A 38 -17.59 20.04 41.61
CA ARG A 38 -17.01 20.54 40.37
C ARG A 38 -16.96 19.35 39.42
N ALA A 39 -17.67 19.45 38.30
CA ALA A 39 -17.68 18.41 37.28
C ALA A 39 -16.23 17.97 37.03
N LYS A 40 -15.97 16.68 37.25
CA LYS A 40 -14.63 16.13 37.07
C LYS A 40 -14.42 15.94 35.59
N GLU A 41 -13.31 16.47 35.09
CA GLU A 41 -12.93 16.20 33.71
C GLU A 41 -12.70 14.70 33.53
N PRO A 42 -13.08 14.14 32.36
CA PRO A 42 -12.77 12.76 32.05
C PRO A 42 -11.25 12.56 32.02
N MET A 43 -10.79 11.40 32.51
CA MET A 43 -9.39 11.01 32.55
C MET A 43 -9.26 9.57 32.05
N ILE A 44 -8.44 9.34 31.04
CA ILE A 44 -8.24 8.01 30.47
C ILE A 44 -6.82 7.54 30.74
N VAL A 45 -6.70 6.32 31.24
CA VAL A 45 -5.44 5.58 31.33
C VAL A 45 -5.53 4.40 30.37
N PHE A 46 -4.78 4.46 29.27
CA PHE A 46 -4.72 3.37 28.31
C PHE A 46 -3.97 2.17 28.86
N LYS A 47 -4.33 0.98 28.39
CA LYS A 47 -3.48 -0.21 28.48
C LYS A 47 -2.25 -0.01 27.60
N ASP A 48 -1.24 -0.87 27.76
CA ASP A 48 0.00 -0.79 26.98
C ASP A 48 -0.26 -0.71 25.47
N SER A 49 0.69 -0.10 24.72
CA SER A 49 0.59 0.06 23.27
C SER A 49 0.29 -1.25 22.58
N MET A 50 -0.68 -1.24 21.67
CA MET A 50 -1.12 -2.43 20.93
C MET A 50 -0.31 -2.58 19.65
N THR A 51 0.17 -3.80 19.38
CA THR A 51 0.72 -4.18 18.09
C THR A 51 -0.28 -5.06 17.35
N VAL A 52 -0.48 -4.76 16.06
CA VAL A 52 -1.47 -5.40 15.20
C VAL A 52 -0.78 -5.89 13.94
N GLU A 53 -1.16 -7.07 13.45
CA GLU A 53 -0.60 -7.62 12.21
C GLU A 53 -1.23 -6.97 10.98
N TYR A 54 -0.43 -6.73 9.94
CA TYR A 54 -0.89 -6.21 8.66
C TYR A 54 -1.94 -7.15 8.03
N GLY A 55 -3.07 -6.57 7.63
CA GLY A 55 -4.15 -7.33 6.99
C GLY A 55 -4.99 -8.19 7.94
N ALA A 56 -4.70 -8.24 9.24
CA ALA A 56 -5.38 -9.12 10.18
C ALA A 56 -6.85 -8.75 10.48
N TYR A 57 -7.32 -7.60 9.96
CA TYR A 57 -8.67 -7.08 10.21
C TYR A 57 -9.27 -6.45 8.94
N THR A 58 -9.10 -7.10 7.78
CA THR A 58 -9.86 -6.74 6.56
C THR A 58 -11.26 -7.30 6.66
N ALA A 59 -12.27 -6.58 6.15
CA ALA A 59 -13.70 -6.97 6.18
C ALA A 59 -13.99 -8.42 5.70
N ASP A 60 -13.04 -9.07 5.03
CA ASP A 60 -13.15 -10.38 4.41
C ASP A 60 -12.60 -11.56 5.26
N THR A 61 -11.97 -11.31 6.42
CA THR A 61 -11.48 -12.39 7.31
C THR A 61 -12.53 -12.81 8.36
N PRO A 62 -12.87 -14.10 8.53
CA PRO A 62 -13.96 -14.55 9.42
C PRO A 62 -13.79 -14.24 10.92
N ASP A 63 -12.58 -13.97 11.40
CA ASP A 63 -12.25 -13.75 12.82
C ASP A 63 -12.05 -12.28 13.14
N HIS A 64 -13.10 -11.50 12.86
CA HIS A 64 -13.16 -10.10 13.21
C HIS A 64 -13.26 -9.89 14.73
N MET A 65 -12.14 -9.61 15.40
CA MET A 65 -12.18 -9.00 16.73
C MET A 65 -12.54 -7.53 16.58
N ALA A 66 -13.84 -7.24 16.69
CA ALA A 66 -14.28 -5.87 16.88
C ALA A 66 -13.67 -5.28 18.14
N ILE A 67 -13.22 -4.03 18.05
CA ILE A 67 -12.62 -3.33 19.18
C ILE A 67 -13.72 -2.52 19.85
N GLU A 68 -13.79 -2.65 21.17
CA GLU A 68 -14.61 -1.80 22.02
C GLU A 68 -13.69 -0.80 22.74
N PRO A 69 -14.08 0.48 22.93
CA PRO A 69 -13.23 1.47 23.60
C PRO A 69 -12.80 1.02 25.00
N ASP A 70 -13.68 0.33 25.72
CA ASP A 70 -13.43 -0.23 27.04
C ASP A 70 -12.30 -1.28 27.05
N ALA A 71 -12.05 -1.95 25.92
CA ALA A 71 -10.97 -2.92 25.82
C ALA A 71 -9.59 -2.27 25.88
N LEU A 72 -9.48 -0.98 25.53
CA LEU A 72 -8.22 -0.25 25.40
C LEU A 72 -7.80 0.49 26.68
N VAL A 73 -8.68 0.57 27.69
CA VAL A 73 -8.48 1.40 28.87
C VAL A 73 -8.40 0.59 30.17
N HIS A 74 -7.59 1.03 31.11
CA HIS A 74 -7.63 0.60 32.51
C HIS A 74 -8.84 1.23 33.19
N GLN A 75 -9.98 0.54 33.18
CA GLN A 75 -11.26 1.05 33.72
C GLN A 75 -11.12 1.51 35.18
N GLU A 76 -10.36 0.77 35.99
CA GLU A 76 -10.12 1.05 37.41
C GLU A 76 -9.21 2.25 37.67
N ARG A 77 -8.50 2.73 36.65
CA ARG A 77 -7.59 3.88 36.72
C ARG A 77 -8.11 5.08 35.93
N SER A 78 -9.24 4.93 35.26
CA SER A 78 -9.86 5.94 34.41
C SER A 78 -11.11 6.52 35.07
N ILE A 79 -11.51 7.71 34.63
CA ILE A 79 -12.71 8.42 35.10
C ILE A 79 -13.52 8.80 33.85
N TYR A 80 -14.61 8.09 33.62
CA TYR A 80 -15.55 8.32 32.52
C TYR A 80 -16.91 7.66 32.83
N GLU A 81 -17.96 8.16 32.20
CA GLU A 81 -19.32 7.60 32.18
C GLU A 81 -19.60 6.91 30.84
N GLU A 82 -19.11 7.48 29.75
CA GLU A 82 -19.30 6.97 28.38
C GLU A 82 -17.99 7.09 27.59
N LEU A 83 -17.69 6.08 26.77
CA LEU A 83 -16.65 6.10 25.76
C LEU A 83 -17.27 5.92 24.37
N ALA A 84 -16.71 6.62 23.38
CA ALA A 84 -17.05 6.44 21.99
C ALA A 84 -15.80 6.62 21.12
N PHE A 85 -15.71 5.90 20.02
CA PHE A 85 -14.72 6.21 18.99
C PHE A 85 -15.17 7.39 18.14
N ASP A 86 -14.19 8.11 17.60
CA ASP A 86 -14.43 8.99 16.47
C ASP A 86 -14.69 8.16 15.21
N GLU A 87 -15.93 8.16 14.73
CA GLU A 87 -16.36 7.38 13.55
C GLU A 87 -15.66 7.83 12.26
N ASP A 88 -15.04 9.01 12.23
CA ASP A 88 -14.32 9.51 11.06
C ASP A 88 -12.91 8.91 10.91
N PHE A 89 -12.34 8.32 11.97
CA PHE A 89 -10.97 7.77 12.00
C PHE A 89 -10.90 6.24 11.97
N LEU A 90 -12.04 5.56 12.09
CA LEU A 90 -12.11 4.11 11.99
C LEU A 90 -12.35 3.67 10.54
N VAL A 91 -11.82 2.51 10.17
CA VAL A 91 -12.25 1.85 8.92
C VAL A 91 -13.73 1.56 9.08
N LYS A 92 -14.57 2.23 8.26
CA LYS A 92 -16.02 2.17 8.38
C LYS A 92 -16.50 0.72 8.41
N LYS A 93 -17.14 0.40 9.53
CA LYS A 93 -18.15 -0.64 9.76
C LYS A 93 -18.26 -1.64 8.62
N SER A 94 -17.62 -2.79 8.80
CA SER A 94 -17.74 -3.94 7.91
C SER A 94 -19.21 -4.07 7.44
N PRO A 95 -19.46 -4.20 6.12
CA PRO A 95 -20.81 -4.36 5.58
C PRO A 95 -21.58 -5.55 6.18
N GLN A 96 -20.88 -6.48 6.84
CA GLN A 96 -21.45 -7.70 7.38
C GLN A 96 -21.92 -7.57 8.83
N ASP A 97 -21.26 -6.76 9.67
CA ASP A 97 -21.53 -6.73 11.12
C ASP A 97 -21.67 -5.35 11.78
N GLY A 98 -21.34 -4.27 11.06
CA GLY A 98 -21.52 -2.91 11.59
C GLY A 98 -20.55 -2.52 12.72
N LYS A 99 -19.44 -3.23 12.92
CA LYS A 99 -18.49 -3.00 14.03
C LYS A 99 -17.22 -2.23 13.63
N ASN A 100 -16.47 -1.76 14.64
CA ASN A 100 -15.29 -0.91 14.45
C ASN A 100 -13.98 -1.72 14.46
N TYR A 101 -13.07 -1.37 13.54
CA TYR A 101 -11.79 -2.06 13.31
C TYR A 101 -10.61 -1.08 13.22
N PHE A 102 -9.43 -1.54 13.61
CA PHE A 102 -8.18 -0.83 13.34
C PHE A 102 -7.90 -0.78 11.84
N ASN A 103 -7.30 0.32 11.37
CA ASN A 103 -6.76 0.38 10.02
C ASN A 103 -5.42 -0.37 9.97
N THR A 104 -5.44 -1.59 9.43
CA THR A 104 -4.23 -2.43 9.31
C THR A 104 -3.63 -2.43 7.92
N MET A 105 -4.04 -1.50 7.05
CA MET A 105 -3.58 -1.45 5.64
C MET A 105 -2.31 -0.62 5.45
N ASN A 106 -1.76 -0.06 6.53
CA ASN A 106 -0.53 0.72 6.49
C ASN A 106 0.36 0.27 7.64
N VAL A 107 1.55 -0.25 7.33
CA VAL A 107 2.56 -0.59 8.32
C VAL A 107 3.07 0.69 8.98
N GLY A 108 3.30 0.64 10.30
CA GLY A 108 3.78 1.77 11.11
C GLY A 108 2.82 2.14 12.23
N VAL A 109 3.04 3.31 12.83
CA VAL A 109 2.20 3.81 13.92
C VAL A 109 1.01 4.56 13.34
N ASP A 110 -0.18 4.19 13.78
CA ASP A 110 -1.42 4.87 13.47
C ASP A 110 -2.18 5.21 14.77
N LYS A 111 -3.20 6.07 14.67
CA LYS A 111 -3.91 6.62 15.81
C LYS A 111 -5.41 6.53 15.64
N ILE A 112 -6.09 6.29 16.74
CA ILE A 112 -7.54 6.46 16.84
C ILE A 112 -7.87 7.50 17.91
N ILE A 113 -8.99 8.21 17.71
CA ILE A 113 -9.50 9.17 18.67
C ILE A 113 -10.62 8.52 19.46
N ILE A 114 -10.54 8.62 20.78
CA ILE A 114 -11.56 8.16 21.72
C ILE A 114 -12.11 9.39 22.44
N PHE A 115 -13.42 9.57 22.37
CA PHE A 115 -14.15 10.53 23.18
C PHE A 115 -14.54 9.89 24.51
N ALA A 116 -14.18 10.55 25.60
CA ALA A 116 -14.65 10.19 26.93
C ALA A 116 -15.52 11.32 27.49
N LYS A 117 -16.65 10.95 28.08
CA LYS A 117 -17.58 11.85 28.74
C LYS A 117 -17.63 11.55 30.22
N ASN A 118 -17.56 12.59 31.06
CA ASN A 118 -17.78 12.48 32.50
C ASN A 118 -18.42 13.76 33.03
N ASP A 119 -19.47 13.67 33.85
CA ASP A 119 -20.18 14.82 34.40
C ASP A 119 -20.61 15.85 33.32
N GLY A 120 -20.96 15.35 32.12
CA GLY A 120 -21.32 16.18 30.96
C GLY A 120 -20.16 16.86 30.24
N ILE A 121 -18.91 16.70 30.69
CA ILE A 121 -17.70 17.17 30.00
C ILE A 121 -17.22 16.08 29.05
N VAL A 122 -17.00 16.44 27.78
CA VAL A 122 -16.42 15.53 26.76
C VAL A 122 -14.99 15.96 26.45
N LYS A 123 -14.05 15.01 26.43
CA LYS A 123 -12.68 15.21 25.92
C LYS A 123 -12.31 14.10 24.94
N SER A 124 -11.42 14.42 24.01
CA SER A 124 -10.79 13.45 23.12
C SER A 124 -9.43 13.01 23.65
N PHE A 125 -9.09 11.75 23.38
CA PHE A 125 -7.81 11.13 23.70
C PHE A 125 -7.30 10.38 22.48
N GLU A 126 -6.00 10.48 22.21
CA GLU A 126 -5.34 9.71 21.15
C GLU A 126 -4.85 8.39 21.72
N PHE A 127 -5.22 7.29 21.07
CA PHE A 127 -4.64 5.98 21.31
C PHE A 127 -3.78 5.59 20.11
N GLU A 128 -2.51 5.32 20.35
CA GLU A 128 -1.55 4.89 19.33
C GLU A 128 -1.48 3.37 19.28
N TYR A 129 -1.48 2.82 18.07
CA TYR A 129 -1.26 1.40 17.81
C TYR A 129 -0.24 1.24 16.68
N GLU A 130 0.49 0.14 16.71
CA GLU A 130 1.53 -0.15 15.73
C GLU A 130 1.11 -1.31 14.84
N VAL A 131 1.03 -1.09 13.53
CA VAL A 131 0.82 -2.14 12.54
C VAL A 131 2.19 -2.66 12.12
N LYS A 132 2.41 -3.96 12.29
CA LYS A 132 3.61 -4.66 11.83
C LYS A 132 3.24 -5.69 10.78
N ASP A 133 4.16 -5.87 9.86
CA ASP A 133 4.20 -7.06 9.05
C ASP A 133 5.16 -8.06 9.70
N THR A 134 4.62 -9.22 10.05
CA THR A 134 5.41 -10.32 10.62
C THR A 134 5.34 -11.58 9.79
N ARG A 135 4.59 -11.56 8.68
CA ARG A 135 4.46 -12.71 7.80
C ARG A 135 5.66 -12.80 6.86
N PRO A 136 6.21 -14.01 6.68
CA PRO A 136 7.26 -14.19 5.71
C PRO A 136 6.68 -14.28 4.29
N PRO A 137 7.52 -14.06 3.26
CA PRO A 137 7.13 -14.22 1.87
C PRO A 137 6.54 -15.60 1.56
N GLU A 138 5.58 -15.65 0.64
CA GLU A 138 5.01 -16.88 0.11
C GLU A 138 5.54 -17.20 -1.29
N PHE A 139 5.78 -18.48 -1.57
CA PHE A 139 6.16 -18.96 -2.89
C PHE A 139 4.91 -19.31 -3.70
N ASN A 140 4.62 -18.54 -4.75
CA ASN A 140 3.43 -18.74 -5.59
C ASN A 140 3.58 -19.91 -6.57
N SER A 141 4.83 -20.23 -6.96
CA SER A 141 5.15 -21.35 -7.84
C SER A 141 6.58 -21.81 -7.56
N VAL A 142 6.73 -23.07 -7.15
CA VAL A 142 8.00 -23.79 -7.14
C VAL A 142 7.73 -25.19 -7.67
N MET A 143 8.34 -25.52 -8.81
CA MET A 143 8.20 -26.83 -9.45
C MET A 143 9.57 -27.45 -9.68
N ASN A 144 9.59 -28.78 -9.80
CA ASN A 144 10.78 -29.47 -10.28
C ASN A 144 11.03 -29.11 -11.74
N ILE A 145 12.31 -28.99 -12.11
CA ILE A 145 12.73 -28.46 -13.40
C ILE A 145 13.43 -29.54 -14.20
N ASP A 146 13.07 -29.65 -15.47
CA ASP A 146 13.78 -30.44 -16.46
C ASP A 146 14.74 -29.54 -17.24
N ALA A 147 16.03 -29.60 -16.92
CA ALA A 147 17.07 -28.83 -17.61
C ALA A 147 17.64 -29.63 -18.79
N PRO A 148 17.72 -29.04 -20.00
CA PRO A 148 18.49 -29.62 -21.10
C PRO A 148 19.97 -29.77 -20.71
N TYR A 149 20.66 -30.72 -21.34
CA TYR A 149 22.09 -30.89 -21.18
C TYR A 149 22.85 -29.57 -21.40
N ASN A 150 23.77 -29.27 -20.49
CA ASN A 150 24.65 -28.08 -20.51
C ASN A 150 23.90 -26.75 -20.66
N THR A 151 22.67 -26.66 -20.14
CA THR A 151 21.83 -25.47 -20.24
C THR A 151 21.31 -25.07 -18.87
N VAL A 152 21.59 -23.83 -18.46
CA VAL A 152 21.09 -23.24 -17.21
C VAL A 152 19.68 -22.66 -17.46
N PRO A 153 18.63 -23.14 -16.77
CA PRO A 153 17.31 -22.53 -16.83
C PRO A 153 17.31 -21.12 -16.24
N ASN A 154 16.45 -20.23 -16.76
CA ASN A 154 16.21 -18.95 -16.13
C ASN A 154 15.24 -19.13 -14.96
N TYR A 155 15.77 -19.30 -13.74
CA TYR A 155 14.97 -19.55 -12.55
C TYR A 155 13.95 -18.44 -12.22
N ALA A 156 14.25 -17.19 -12.60
CA ALA A 156 13.36 -16.05 -12.35
C ALA A 156 12.04 -16.14 -13.14
N ASP A 157 11.99 -16.89 -14.24
CA ASP A 157 10.79 -17.06 -15.06
C ASP A 157 9.83 -18.14 -14.51
N ILE A 158 10.31 -18.97 -13.57
CA ILE A 158 9.64 -20.21 -13.15
C ILE A 158 9.41 -20.32 -11.64
N ILE A 159 10.23 -19.62 -10.85
CA ILE A 159 10.08 -19.53 -9.40
C ILE A 159 9.79 -18.09 -9.03
N ARG A 160 8.66 -17.87 -8.36
CA ARG A 160 8.22 -16.54 -7.92
C ARG A 160 7.84 -16.59 -6.45
N ALA A 161 8.24 -15.56 -5.71
CA ALA A 161 7.81 -15.33 -4.34
C ALA A 161 7.20 -13.93 -4.23
N SER A 162 6.23 -13.79 -3.34
CA SER A 162 5.63 -12.49 -3.03
C SER A 162 5.29 -12.40 -1.55
N ASP A 163 5.35 -11.20 -1.03
CA ASP A 163 4.80 -10.85 0.27
C ASP A 163 3.59 -9.91 0.11
N ILE A 164 2.68 -9.92 1.08
CA ILE A 164 1.46 -9.13 1.04
C ILE A 164 1.71 -7.62 1.16
N VAL A 165 2.80 -7.21 1.81
CA VAL A 165 3.20 -5.80 1.98
C VAL A 165 4.21 -5.40 0.90
N ASP A 166 5.21 -6.24 0.65
CA ASP A 166 6.31 -5.88 -0.27
C ASP A 166 6.03 -6.24 -1.74
N GLY A 167 5.02 -7.04 -2.04
CA GLY A 167 4.70 -7.50 -3.39
C GLY A 167 5.67 -8.57 -3.89
N GLU A 168 6.01 -8.57 -5.17
CA GLU A 168 6.97 -9.55 -5.72
C GLU A 168 8.38 -9.35 -5.18
N LEU A 169 9.01 -10.46 -4.77
CA LEU A 169 10.33 -10.46 -4.16
C LEU A 169 11.33 -11.25 -5.01
N GLU A 170 12.61 -10.84 -4.91
CA GLU A 170 13.71 -11.57 -5.51
C GLU A 170 13.87 -12.95 -4.85
N VAL A 171 14.10 -13.97 -5.68
CA VAL A 171 14.35 -15.33 -5.22
C VAL A 171 15.83 -15.68 -5.43
N ILE A 172 16.49 -16.07 -4.34
CA ILE A 172 17.87 -16.53 -4.34
C ILE A 172 17.88 -18.05 -4.37
N ILE A 173 18.53 -18.63 -5.39
CA ILE A 173 18.73 -20.07 -5.54
C ILE A 173 20.11 -20.45 -5.00
N SER A 174 20.17 -21.50 -4.20
CA SER A 174 21.39 -22.05 -3.62
C SER A 174 21.47 -23.57 -3.84
N GLY A 175 22.71 -24.07 -3.91
CA GLY A 175 23.04 -25.47 -4.17
C GLY A 175 23.97 -25.64 -5.37
N ASP A 176 24.73 -26.73 -5.36
CA ASP A 176 25.69 -27.04 -6.43
C ASP A 176 25.03 -27.94 -7.49
N ILE A 177 25.14 -27.53 -8.74
CA ILE A 177 24.61 -28.26 -9.90
C ILE A 177 25.63 -28.23 -11.04
N ASP A 178 25.90 -29.39 -11.62
CA ASP A 178 26.68 -29.53 -12.85
C ASP A 178 25.76 -29.90 -14.01
N TYR A 179 25.46 -28.91 -14.86
CA TYR A 179 24.61 -29.11 -16.03
C TYR A 179 25.23 -30.01 -17.11
N THR A 180 26.50 -30.38 -16.98
CA THR A 180 27.18 -31.33 -17.87
C THR A 180 27.11 -32.78 -17.37
N VAL A 181 26.56 -33.01 -16.17
CA VAL A 181 26.40 -34.36 -15.61
C VAL A 181 24.90 -34.66 -15.46
N PRO A 182 24.34 -35.55 -16.29
CA PRO A 182 22.95 -35.96 -16.17
C PRO A 182 22.64 -36.55 -14.79
N GLY A 183 21.50 -36.16 -14.22
CA GLY A 183 21.13 -36.56 -12.86
C GLY A 183 20.09 -35.65 -12.24
N ILE A 184 19.67 -35.98 -11.02
CA ILE A 184 18.75 -35.17 -10.22
C ILE A 184 19.54 -34.43 -9.16
N TYR A 185 19.43 -33.11 -9.15
CA TYR A 185 20.06 -32.21 -8.20
C TYR A 185 19.02 -31.63 -7.26
N THR A 186 19.40 -31.41 -6.00
CA THR A 186 18.54 -30.76 -5.00
C THR A 186 19.02 -29.33 -4.80
N LEU A 187 18.15 -28.36 -5.00
CA LEU A 187 18.43 -26.93 -4.79
C LEU A 187 17.44 -26.34 -3.78
N GLU A 188 17.80 -25.19 -3.22
CA GLU A 188 16.97 -24.43 -2.29
C GLU A 188 16.73 -23.02 -2.83
N ALA A 189 15.47 -22.64 -2.97
CA ALA A 189 15.04 -21.27 -3.22
C ALA A 189 14.78 -20.56 -1.89
N SER A 190 15.16 -19.29 -1.78
CA SER A 190 14.91 -18.45 -0.62
C SER A 190 14.47 -17.05 -1.04
N ALA A 191 13.54 -16.46 -0.28
CA ALA A 191 13.07 -15.09 -0.47
C ALA A 191 13.01 -14.41 0.90
N SER A 192 13.33 -13.12 0.95
CA SER A 192 13.27 -12.30 2.16
C SER A 192 12.58 -10.98 1.89
N ASP A 193 11.76 -10.54 2.83
CA ASP A 193 11.05 -9.26 2.81
C ASP A 193 11.91 -8.11 3.38
N ILE A 194 11.39 -6.88 3.33
CA ILE A 194 12.09 -5.70 3.87
C ILE A 194 12.20 -5.72 5.40
N ASN A 195 11.29 -6.44 6.07
CA ASN A 195 11.21 -6.60 7.52
C ASN A 195 12.14 -7.71 8.04
N GLY A 196 12.90 -8.34 7.15
CA GLY A 196 13.86 -9.40 7.46
C GLY A 196 13.22 -10.75 7.80
N LYS A 197 11.95 -11.00 7.46
CA LYS A 197 11.42 -12.37 7.46
C LYS A 197 11.79 -13.06 6.16
N SER A 198 11.90 -14.37 6.22
CA SER A 198 12.37 -15.18 5.10
C SER A 198 11.62 -16.49 5.02
N SER A 199 11.44 -16.97 3.79
CA SER A 199 10.92 -18.30 3.47
C SER A 199 11.91 -19.05 2.60
N LYS A 200 11.87 -20.38 2.69
CA LYS A 200 12.71 -21.29 1.92
C LYS A 200 11.87 -22.41 1.31
N HIS A 201 12.27 -22.87 0.13
CA HIS A 201 11.63 -23.98 -0.57
C HIS A 201 12.65 -24.86 -1.29
N THR A 202 12.60 -26.17 -1.05
CA THR A 202 13.48 -27.14 -1.73
C THR A 202 12.82 -27.63 -3.01
N PHE A 203 13.58 -27.69 -4.11
CA PHE A 203 13.11 -28.23 -5.39
C PHE A 203 14.20 -29.04 -6.09
N PHE A 204 13.77 -29.85 -7.07
CA PHE A 204 14.67 -30.71 -7.81
C PHE A 204 14.90 -30.21 -9.24
N VAL A 205 16.13 -30.35 -9.73
CA VAL A 205 16.49 -30.11 -11.13
C VAL A 205 17.01 -31.40 -11.74
N THR A 206 16.33 -31.90 -12.77
CA THR A 206 16.74 -33.05 -13.55
C THR A 206 17.51 -32.58 -14.78
N VAL A 207 18.82 -32.84 -14.82
CA VAL A 207 19.67 -32.58 -15.99
C VAL A 207 19.56 -33.75 -16.96
N LYS A 208 19.13 -33.48 -18.19
CA LYS A 208 18.93 -34.49 -19.23
C LYS A 208 20.25 -34.94 -19.86
N GLU A 209 20.24 -36.13 -20.47
CA GLU A 209 21.37 -36.65 -21.22
C GLU A 209 21.69 -35.81 -22.48
N GLU A 210 22.95 -35.82 -22.89
CA GLU A 210 23.38 -35.24 -24.16
C GLU A 210 22.76 -36.01 -25.34
N ILE A 211 21.99 -35.33 -26.18
CA ILE A 211 21.42 -35.91 -27.39
C ILE A 211 22.50 -35.95 -28.47
N LYS A 212 23.28 -37.04 -28.53
CA LYS A 212 24.21 -37.27 -29.64
C LYS A 212 23.42 -37.67 -30.87
N GLY A 213 23.43 -36.82 -31.90
CA GLY A 213 22.74 -37.08 -33.16
C GLY A 213 23.11 -38.47 -33.70
N VAL A 214 22.11 -39.34 -33.89
CA VAL A 214 22.28 -40.60 -34.59
C VAL A 214 22.59 -40.25 -36.05
N VAL A 215 23.87 -40.31 -36.43
CA VAL A 215 24.26 -40.30 -37.83
C VAL A 215 23.84 -41.66 -38.40
N THR A 216 22.69 -41.70 -39.07
CA THR A 216 22.35 -42.78 -39.99
C THR A 216 23.41 -42.81 -41.09
N LYS A 217 24.35 -43.75 -40.99
CA LYS A 217 25.20 -44.12 -42.12
C LYS A 217 24.32 -44.83 -43.14
N ASP A 218 24.01 -44.12 -44.22
CA ASP A 218 23.35 -44.71 -45.39
C ASP A 218 24.40 -45.45 -46.25
N PRO A 219 24.25 -46.76 -46.56
CA PRO A 219 25.15 -47.47 -47.45
C PRO A 219 24.73 -47.29 -48.93
N SER A 220 25.42 -46.38 -49.61
CA SER A 220 25.87 -46.43 -51.03
C SER A 220 24.95 -47.01 -52.12
N SER A 221 24.54 -46.17 -53.09
CA SER A 221 25.00 -46.13 -54.51
C SER A 221 23.95 -45.42 -55.40
N THR A 222 24.15 -44.91 -56.62
CA THR A 222 25.21 -44.27 -57.43
C THR A 222 24.50 -43.81 -58.72
N SER A 223 24.98 -42.71 -59.35
CA SER A 223 24.69 -42.19 -60.71
C SER A 223 23.34 -41.46 -60.93
N ASN A 224 23.24 -40.33 -61.66
CA ASN A 224 24.04 -39.92 -62.82
C ASN A 224 24.07 -38.38 -63.03
N SER A 225 25.20 -37.97 -63.60
CA SER A 225 25.62 -36.72 -64.27
C SER A 225 24.56 -35.80 -64.92
N GLY A 226 24.81 -34.48 -64.85
CA GLY A 226 24.23 -33.48 -65.76
C GLY A 226 24.63 -32.02 -65.44
N ASN A 227 25.67 -31.49 -66.12
CA ASN A 227 26.19 -30.12 -66.09
C ASN A 227 25.17 -29.02 -66.46
N ASN A 228 25.27 -27.83 -65.85
CA ASN A 228 25.59 -26.56 -66.54
C ASN A 228 25.63 -25.32 -65.61
N THR A 229 26.85 -24.78 -65.45
CA THR A 229 27.27 -23.37 -65.66
C THR A 229 26.29 -22.22 -65.39
N ALA A 230 26.63 -21.32 -64.45
CA ALA A 230 27.05 -19.92 -64.75
C ALA A 230 27.05 -18.96 -63.51
N THR A 231 28.24 -18.41 -63.23
CA THR A 231 28.54 -17.01 -62.83
C THR A 231 28.00 -16.36 -61.53
N LYS A 232 28.93 -16.24 -60.56
CA LYS A 232 29.26 -15.11 -59.63
C LYS A 232 29.05 -13.71 -60.31
N PRO A 233 28.93 -12.52 -59.62
CA PRO A 233 29.64 -12.26 -58.36
C PRO A 233 29.22 -11.17 -57.31
N THR A 234 29.79 -11.34 -56.10
CA THR A 234 30.39 -10.37 -55.12
C THR A 234 29.62 -9.16 -54.52
N THR A 235 29.32 -9.26 -53.20
CA THR A 235 29.85 -8.50 -52.00
C THR A 235 30.51 -7.12 -52.24
N PRO A 236 30.41 -6.06 -51.35
CA PRO A 236 30.56 -6.12 -49.88
C PRO A 236 29.86 -5.08 -48.96
N SER A 237 29.95 -5.35 -47.64
CA SER A 237 29.57 -4.57 -46.45
C SER A 237 30.51 -3.39 -46.12
N LYS A 238 30.06 -2.34 -45.38
CA LYS A 238 30.62 -1.78 -44.09
C LYS A 238 30.03 -0.37 -43.67
N PRO A 239 30.30 0.21 -42.46
CA PRO A 239 29.31 0.78 -41.51
C PRO A 239 29.63 2.21 -40.92
N VAL A 240 28.95 2.61 -39.81
CA VAL A 240 29.42 3.42 -38.62
C VAL A 240 28.79 4.84 -38.34
N ASP A 241 28.08 4.91 -37.20
CA ASP A 241 27.96 5.86 -36.03
C ASP A 241 27.80 7.42 -36.03
N LYS A 242 26.84 7.85 -35.15
CA LYS A 242 26.74 8.99 -34.16
C LYS A 242 26.79 10.49 -34.61
N PRO A 243 26.42 11.52 -33.78
CA PRO A 243 25.85 11.59 -32.41
C PRO A 243 24.72 12.64 -32.12
N THR A 244 24.30 12.66 -30.83
CA THR A 244 23.23 13.35 -30.07
C THR A 244 23.36 14.88 -29.84
N GLU A 245 22.24 15.59 -29.63
CA GLU A 245 22.13 16.93 -28.97
C GLU A 245 20.94 17.01 -27.95
N PRO A 246 20.91 17.98 -27.00
CA PRO A 246 20.24 17.92 -25.69
C PRO A 246 18.79 18.49 -25.62
N PRO A 247 18.08 18.35 -24.47
CA PRO A 247 16.63 18.51 -24.38
C PRO A 247 16.16 19.96 -24.14
N LYS A 248 15.02 20.32 -24.74
CA LYS A 248 14.25 21.55 -24.47
C LYS A 248 13.07 21.30 -23.51
N THR A 249 12.76 22.35 -22.77
CA THR A 249 11.86 22.52 -21.63
C THR A 249 10.41 22.05 -21.85
N VAL A 250 9.83 21.46 -20.79
CA VAL A 250 8.49 20.85 -20.72
C VAL A 250 7.38 21.91 -20.61
N GLU A 251 6.42 21.88 -21.53
CA GLU A 251 5.10 22.49 -21.37
C GLU A 251 4.09 21.37 -21.01
N LYS A 252 3.28 21.60 -19.98
CA LYS A 252 2.39 20.58 -19.39
C LYS A 252 1.23 20.27 -20.35
N PRO A 253 1.05 19.03 -20.83
CA PRO A 253 -0.02 18.72 -21.79
C PRO A 253 -1.40 18.73 -21.12
N LYS A 254 -2.36 19.33 -21.81
CA LYS A 254 -3.81 19.27 -21.53
C LYS A 254 -4.28 17.80 -21.64
N PRO A 255 -5.22 17.31 -20.80
CA PRO A 255 -5.64 15.92 -20.82
C PRO A 255 -6.07 15.49 -22.23
N VAL A 256 -5.35 14.51 -22.77
CA VAL A 256 -5.66 13.88 -24.06
C VAL A 256 -6.77 12.87 -23.82
N GLU A 257 -7.85 12.96 -24.59
CA GLU A 257 -8.89 11.93 -24.66
C GLU A 257 -8.22 10.62 -25.13
N PRO A 258 -8.25 9.54 -24.35
CA PRO A 258 -7.37 8.39 -24.58
C PRO A 258 -7.70 7.70 -25.92
N GLU A 259 -6.65 7.56 -26.75
CA GLU A 259 -6.69 6.69 -27.93
C GLU A 259 -6.96 5.23 -27.51
N LYS A 260 -7.81 4.58 -28.31
CA LYS A 260 -8.35 3.24 -28.10
C LYS A 260 -7.25 2.16 -27.96
N PRO A 261 -7.17 1.43 -26.83
CA PRO A 261 -6.22 0.33 -26.64
C PRO A 261 -6.63 -0.99 -27.35
N SER A 262 -5.65 -1.87 -27.52
CA SER A 262 -5.63 -3.10 -28.33
C SER A 262 -6.46 -4.29 -27.80
N ARG A 263 -7.29 -4.12 -26.77
CA ARG A 263 -8.27 -5.13 -26.32
C ARG A 263 -9.61 -4.45 -26.02
N PRO A 264 -10.76 -5.10 -26.26
CA PRO A 264 -12.05 -4.51 -25.94
C PRO A 264 -12.15 -4.30 -24.43
N ALA A 265 -12.18 -3.04 -23.99
CA ALA A 265 -12.42 -2.71 -22.59
C ALA A 265 -13.82 -3.20 -22.20
N PRO A 266 -13.99 -3.92 -21.08
CA PRO A 266 -15.32 -4.24 -20.57
C PRO A 266 -16.07 -2.96 -20.18
N GLU A 267 -17.40 -3.02 -20.15
CA GLU A 267 -18.23 -1.88 -19.73
C GLU A 267 -17.78 -1.40 -18.34
N ALA A 268 -17.49 -0.09 -18.25
CA ALA A 268 -17.05 0.51 -17.00
C ALA A 268 -18.12 0.34 -15.92
N PRO A 269 -17.73 0.14 -14.65
CA PRO A 269 -18.67 0.15 -13.54
C PRO A 269 -19.55 1.41 -13.57
N THR A 270 -20.84 1.26 -13.26
CA THR A 270 -21.83 2.35 -13.32
C THR A 270 -21.33 3.60 -12.60
N GLY A 271 -21.22 4.72 -13.32
CA GLY A 271 -20.78 6.01 -12.78
C GLY A 271 -19.26 6.23 -12.78
N MET A 272 -18.47 5.31 -13.35
CA MET A 272 -17.03 5.49 -13.54
C MET A 272 -16.65 5.55 -15.03
N PHE A 273 -15.51 6.19 -15.30
CA PHE A 273 -14.94 6.36 -16.62
C PHE A 273 -13.61 5.62 -16.70
N PHE A 274 -13.34 4.99 -17.83
CA PHE A 274 -12.05 4.36 -18.10
C PHE A 274 -10.94 5.42 -18.17
N TYR A 275 -9.79 5.13 -17.57
CA TYR A 275 -8.61 5.99 -17.61
C TYR A 275 -7.48 5.35 -18.42
N LYS A 276 -6.98 4.18 -18.00
CA LYS A 276 -5.80 3.56 -18.59
C LYS A 276 -5.73 2.06 -18.31
N ASP A 277 -5.16 1.32 -19.27
CA ASP A 277 -4.83 -0.11 -19.16
C ASP A 277 -3.37 -0.26 -18.71
N TYR A 278 -3.16 -1.01 -17.62
CA TYR A 278 -1.85 -1.34 -17.06
C TYR A 278 -1.40 -2.78 -17.39
N GLY A 279 -2.19 -3.52 -18.15
CA GLY A 279 -1.91 -4.87 -18.62
C GLY A 279 -2.15 -5.98 -17.59
N ASN A 280 -2.08 -5.66 -16.29
CA ASN A 280 -2.45 -6.54 -15.19
C ASN A 280 -2.86 -5.74 -13.93
N THR A 281 -3.56 -6.40 -13.00
CA THR A 281 -4.09 -5.77 -11.79
C THR A 281 -3.00 -5.25 -10.86
N ASP A 282 -1.90 -5.99 -10.69
CA ASP A 282 -0.81 -5.59 -9.79
C ASP A 282 -0.15 -4.29 -10.26
N GLY A 283 0.10 -4.17 -11.57
CA GLY A 283 0.62 -2.97 -12.21
C GLY A 283 -0.34 -1.78 -12.11
N CYS A 284 -1.65 -2.03 -12.13
CA CYS A 284 -2.67 -1.01 -11.91
C CYS A 284 -2.67 -0.53 -10.45
N ILE A 285 -2.73 -1.47 -9.49
CA ILE A 285 -2.78 -1.19 -8.06
C ILE A 285 -1.51 -0.46 -7.59
N ALA A 286 -0.34 -0.89 -8.08
CA ALA A 286 0.96 -0.30 -7.73
C ALA A 286 1.03 1.21 -7.97
N VAL A 287 0.28 1.73 -8.95
CA VAL A 287 0.26 3.17 -9.26
C VAL A 287 -1.05 3.86 -8.88
N MET A 288 -2.08 3.10 -8.48
CA MET A 288 -3.44 3.59 -8.25
C MET A 288 -3.47 4.78 -7.29
N HIS A 289 -2.77 4.69 -6.16
CA HIS A 289 -2.72 5.78 -5.17
C HIS A 289 -1.93 7.00 -5.66
N THR A 290 -0.85 6.79 -6.41
CA THR A 290 -0.04 7.87 -6.99
C THR A 290 -0.84 8.65 -8.03
N VAL A 291 -1.50 7.93 -8.94
CA VAL A 291 -2.37 8.54 -9.95
C VAL A 291 -3.54 9.24 -9.29
N LYS A 292 -4.13 8.67 -8.23
CA LYS A 292 -5.20 9.33 -7.48
C LYS A 292 -4.76 10.67 -6.87
N LYS A 293 -3.53 10.75 -6.37
CA LYS A 293 -2.95 12.00 -5.83
C LYS A 293 -2.72 13.03 -6.95
N GLU A 294 -2.31 12.60 -8.13
CA GLU A 294 -2.12 13.47 -9.29
C GLU A 294 -3.43 14.13 -9.73
N TYR A 295 -4.52 13.35 -9.79
CA TYR A 295 -5.86 13.81 -10.17
C TYR A 295 -6.78 14.10 -8.98
N VAL A 296 -6.19 14.46 -7.83
CA VAL A 296 -6.95 14.63 -6.58
C VAL A 296 -7.98 15.74 -6.65
N ARG A 297 -7.87 16.68 -7.60
CA ARG A 297 -8.82 17.80 -7.79
C ARG A 297 -10.01 17.40 -8.66
N GLU A 298 -9.76 16.55 -9.65
CA GLU A 298 -10.70 16.16 -10.70
C GLU A 298 -11.45 14.87 -10.37
N TRP A 299 -10.91 13.99 -9.53
CA TRP A 299 -11.49 12.67 -9.27
C TRP A 299 -12.02 12.57 -7.83
N VAL A 300 -13.14 11.88 -7.65
CA VAL A 300 -13.65 11.46 -6.33
C VAL A 300 -12.95 10.18 -5.88
N SER A 301 -12.87 9.18 -6.76
CA SER A 301 -12.18 7.89 -6.50
C SER A 301 -11.60 7.33 -7.81
N ASN A 302 -10.76 6.30 -7.68
CA ASN A 302 -10.33 5.44 -8.77
C ASN A 302 -10.33 3.98 -8.32
N PHE A 303 -10.36 3.08 -9.29
CA PHE A 303 -10.53 1.64 -9.10
C PHE A 303 -9.75 0.88 -10.17
N CYS A 304 -9.12 -0.23 -9.80
CA CYS A 304 -8.44 -1.15 -10.72
C CYS A 304 -9.22 -2.47 -10.78
N ASP A 305 -9.53 -2.94 -12.00
CA ASP A 305 -10.18 -4.23 -12.17
C ASP A 305 -9.18 -5.40 -12.24
N VAL A 306 -9.74 -6.62 -12.34
CA VAL A 306 -8.99 -7.89 -12.43
C VAL A 306 -8.17 -8.05 -13.72
N ASN A 307 -8.30 -7.14 -14.68
CA ASN A 307 -7.54 -7.15 -15.94
C ASN A 307 -6.46 -6.05 -15.98
N GLY A 308 -6.41 -5.18 -14.96
CA GLY A 308 -5.49 -4.04 -14.94
C GLY A 308 -6.03 -2.77 -15.58
N TYR A 309 -7.35 -2.68 -15.84
CA TYR A 309 -7.97 -1.45 -16.27
C TYR A 309 -8.24 -0.55 -15.07
N MET A 310 -7.73 0.69 -15.12
CA MET A 310 -8.04 1.72 -14.15
C MET A 310 -9.24 2.55 -14.60
N TYR A 311 -10.19 2.72 -13.69
CA TYR A 311 -11.37 3.55 -13.83
C TYR A 311 -11.35 4.66 -12.78
N TYR A 312 -12.10 5.74 -13.02
CA TYR A 312 -12.24 6.83 -12.06
C TYR A 312 -13.66 7.38 -12.01
N ALA A 313 -14.06 7.88 -10.84
CA ALA A 313 -15.27 8.68 -10.68
C ALA A 313 -14.89 10.17 -10.75
N PRO A 314 -15.44 10.97 -11.67
CA PRO A 314 -15.16 12.39 -11.75
C PRO A 314 -15.77 13.13 -10.58
N ARG A 315 -15.12 14.22 -10.18
CA ARG A 315 -15.65 15.19 -9.24
C ARG A 315 -16.41 16.24 -10.04
N ASN A 316 -17.71 16.33 -9.77
CA ASN A 316 -18.59 17.36 -10.35
C ASN A 316 -18.15 18.77 -9.95
#